data_AF-A0A2T2SIR4-F1
#
_entry.id   AF-A0A2T2SIR4-F1
#
_cell.length_a   1.000
_cell.length_b   1.000
_cell.length_c   1.000
_cell.angle_alpha   90.00
_cell.angle_beta   90.00
_cell.angle_gamma   90.00
#
_symmetry.space_group_name_H-M   'P 1'
#
loop_
_entity.id
_entity.type
_entity.pdbx_description
1 polymer ?
#
loop_
_entity_poly.entity_id
_entity_poly.type
_entity_poly.pdbx_seq_one_letter_code
_entity_poly.pdbx_strand_id
1 'polypeptide(L)' 'RSAPSERAEAPTTLDEAPQQEDAPDEQALPTLEEAEEDLIRQALRRFEGNRRRTARALGISERTLYRKLKDIDEDL' A
#
# COMPACT_ATOMS: atom_id res chain seq x y z
N ARG A 1 -1.35 72.09 -16.12
CA ARG A 1 -0.76 70.77 -16.44
C ARG A 1 -0.69 69.99 -15.14
N SER A 2 -1.26 68.78 -15.14
CA SER A 2 -0.95 67.60 -14.31
C SER A 2 -2.24 66.81 -14.12
N ALA A 3 -2.42 65.82 -14.98
CA ALA A 3 -3.16 64.59 -14.70
C ALA A 3 -2.10 63.50 -14.39
N PRO A 4 -2.46 62.24 -14.12
CA PRO A 4 -3.47 61.67 -13.22
C PRO A 4 -2.80 60.59 -12.31
N SER A 5 -3.49 60.02 -11.32
CA SER A 5 -3.11 58.68 -10.82
C SER A 5 -4.25 58.04 -10.03
N GLU A 6 -5.28 57.59 -10.73
CA GLU A 6 -6.06 56.44 -10.27
C GLU A 6 -5.11 55.23 -10.25
N ARG A 7 -4.63 54.88 -9.06
CA ARG A 7 -3.99 53.59 -8.84
C ARG A 7 -5.08 52.55 -8.80
N ALA A 8 -5.36 51.96 -9.97
CA ALA A 8 -6.11 50.73 -10.08
C ALA A 8 -5.38 49.65 -9.26
N GLU A 9 -6.03 49.15 -8.21
CA GLU A 9 -5.52 48.04 -7.43
C GLU A 9 -5.53 46.78 -8.30
N ALA A 10 -4.38 46.12 -8.38
CA ALA A 10 -4.16 44.93 -9.18
C ALA A 10 -5.07 43.78 -8.72
N PRO A 11 -5.52 42.90 -9.63
CA PRO A 11 -6.20 41.68 -9.22
C PRO A 11 -5.16 40.77 -8.56
N THR A 12 -5.31 40.52 -7.27
CA THR A 12 -4.66 39.40 -6.60
C THR A 12 -5.18 38.13 -7.25
N THR A 13 -4.43 37.57 -8.19
CA THR A 13 -4.58 36.18 -8.57
C THR A 13 -4.28 35.38 -7.31
N LEU A 14 -5.34 34.86 -6.69
CA LEU A 14 -5.22 33.86 -5.65
C LEU A 14 -4.39 32.72 -6.25
N ASP A 15 -3.17 32.64 -5.76
CA ASP A 15 -2.22 31.55 -5.92
C ASP A 15 -2.99 30.24 -5.75
N GLU A 16 -3.19 29.56 -6.87
CA GLU A 16 -3.82 28.26 -6.96
C GLU A 16 -2.91 27.31 -6.19
N ALA A 17 -3.32 26.99 -4.95
CA ALA A 17 -2.60 26.05 -4.10
C ALA A 17 -2.29 24.79 -4.93
N PRO A 18 -1.04 24.30 -4.96
CA PRO A 18 -0.71 23.14 -5.75
C PRO A 18 -1.54 21.98 -5.20
N GLN A 19 -2.51 21.55 -6.00
CA GLN A 19 -3.19 20.29 -5.80
C GLN A 19 -2.08 19.25 -5.90
N GLN A 20 -1.69 18.69 -4.76
CA GLN A 20 -0.74 17.60 -4.71
C GLN A 20 -1.45 16.43 -5.37
N GLU A 21 -1.17 16.26 -6.67
CA GLU A 21 -1.47 15.04 -7.39
C GLU A 21 -0.71 13.93 -6.67
N ASP A 22 -1.43 13.08 -5.94
CA ASP A 22 -0.94 11.78 -5.47
C ASP A 22 -0.51 10.99 -6.71
N ALA A 23 0.73 11.21 -7.13
CA ALA A 23 1.40 10.33 -8.07
C ALA A 23 1.36 8.93 -7.43
N PRO A 24 0.93 7.88 -8.17
CA PRO A 24 0.94 6.54 -7.61
C PRO A 24 2.40 6.20 -7.27
N ASP A 25 2.70 6.05 -5.98
CA ASP A 25 4.00 5.61 -5.51
C ASP A 25 4.34 4.30 -6.24
N GLU A 26 5.28 4.34 -7.18
CA GLU A 26 5.75 3.17 -7.94
C GLU A 26 6.34 2.06 -7.04
N GLN A 27 6.31 2.21 -5.71
CA GLN A 27 6.84 1.31 -4.69
C GLN A 27 6.03 1.33 -3.38
N ALA A 28 4.69 1.35 -3.43
CA ALA A 28 3.90 1.14 -2.22
C ALA A 28 4.33 -0.17 -1.54
N LEU A 29 4.80 -0.10 -0.30
CA LEU A 29 5.17 -1.29 0.47
C LEU A 29 3.90 -2.13 0.71
N PRO A 30 3.98 -3.47 0.60
CA PRO A 30 2.86 -4.30 0.96
C PRO A 30 2.53 -4.12 2.43
N THR A 31 1.25 -4.26 2.75
CA THR A 31 0.82 -4.40 4.13
C THR A 31 1.45 -5.64 4.76
N LEU A 32 1.47 -5.69 6.09
CA LEU A 32 1.98 -6.86 6.80
C LEU A 32 1.18 -8.13 6.43
N GLU A 33 -0.12 -7.98 6.22
CA GLU A 33 -1.03 -9.06 5.83
C GLU A 33 -0.66 -9.58 4.45
N GLU A 34 -0.60 -8.73 3.43
CA GLU A 34 -0.21 -9.12 2.06
C GLU A 34 1.18 -9.78 2.01
N ALA A 35 2.15 -9.20 2.73
CA ALA A 35 3.50 -9.76 2.81
C ALA A 35 3.51 -11.14 3.47
N GLU A 36 2.69 -11.35 4.50
CA GLU A 36 2.56 -12.63 5.17
C GLU A 36 1.88 -13.67 4.27
N GLU A 37 0.81 -13.31 3.57
CA GLU A 37 0.14 -14.20 2.64
C GLU A 37 1.07 -14.68 1.53
N ASP A 38 1.81 -13.76 0.92
CA ASP A 38 2.76 -14.07 -0.14
C ASP A 38 3.88 -14.98 0.37
N LEU A 39 4.36 -14.75 1.59
CA LEU A 39 5.34 -15.62 2.22
C LEU A 39 4.79 -17.03 2.45
N ILE A 40 3.53 -17.14 2.90
CA ILE A 40 2.85 -18.43 3.09
C ILE A 40 2.68 -19.17 1.77
N ARG A 41 2.19 -18.48 0.72
CA ARG A 41 2.03 -19.05 -0.63
C ARG A 41 3.38 -19.51 -1.19
N GLN A 42 4.43 -18.71 -1.04
CA GLN A 42 5.77 -19.03 -1.52
C GLN A 42 6.36 -20.24 -0.79
N ALA A 43 6.20 -20.32 0.54
CA ALA A 43 6.63 -21.46 1.33
C ALA A 43 5.84 -22.74 0.98
N LEU A 44 4.52 -22.66 0.79
CA LEU A 44 3.72 -23.80 0.32
C LEU A 44 4.19 -24.30 -1.04
N ARG A 45 4.46 -23.43 -2.01
CA ARG A 45 5.04 -23.82 -3.31
C ARG A 45 6.40 -24.50 -3.13
N ARG A 46 7.27 -23.93 -2.30
CA ARG A 46 8.62 -24.46 -1.99
C ARG A 46 8.59 -25.87 -1.39
N PHE A 47 7.56 -26.18 -0.59
CA PHE A 47 7.41 -27.46 0.10
C PHE A 47 6.29 -28.33 -0.47
N GLU A 48 5.85 -28.07 -1.71
CA GLU A 48 4.86 -28.89 -2.43
C GLU A 48 3.56 -29.09 -1.64
N GLY A 49 3.08 -28.03 -0.98
CA GLY A 49 1.86 -28.06 -0.17
C GLY A 49 2.00 -28.77 1.18
N ASN A 50 3.20 -29.22 1.56
CA ASN A 50 3.43 -29.87 2.85
C ASN A 50 3.32 -28.88 4.02
N ARG A 51 2.11 -28.78 4.59
CA ARG A 51 1.75 -27.84 5.66
C ARG A 51 2.67 -27.91 6.88
N ARG A 52 3.09 -29.11 7.29
CA ARG A 52 4.00 -29.30 8.42
C ARG A 52 5.38 -28.72 8.16
N ARG A 53 5.95 -28.95 6.97
CA ARG A 53 7.25 -28.38 6.58
C ARG A 53 7.16 -26.87 6.41
N THR A 54 6.09 -26.37 5.79
CA THR A 54 5.80 -24.93 5.66
C THR A 54 5.74 -24.25 7.02
N ALA A 55 4.92 -24.75 7.94
CA ALA A 55 4.76 -24.17 9.27
C ALA A 55 6.10 -24.11 10.03
N ARG A 56 6.87 -25.21 9.98
CA ARG A 56 8.21 -25.26 10.58
C ARG A 56 9.18 -24.26 9.95
N ALA A 57 9.16 -24.10 8.62
CA ALA A 57 10.04 -23.17 7.93
C ALA A 57 9.69 -21.69 8.22
N LEU A 58 8.40 -21.39 8.39
CA LEU A 58 7.92 -20.06 8.76
C LEU A 58 8.00 -19.79 10.27
N GLY A 59 8.37 -20.78 11.09
CA GLY A 59 8.46 -20.62 12.54
C GLY A 59 7.11 -20.50 13.25
N ILE A 60 6.03 -21.00 12.66
CA ILE A 60 4.66 -20.95 13.21
C ILE A 60 4.12 -22.35 13.49
N SER A 61 3.07 -22.44 14.30
CA SER A 61 2.36 -23.71 14.52
C SER A 61 1.54 -24.11 13.29
N GLU A 62 1.31 -25.41 13.09
CA GLU A 62 0.41 -25.90 12.02
C GLU A 62 -1.01 -25.34 12.16
N ARG A 63 -1.48 -25.10 13.40
CA ARG A 63 -2.78 -24.47 13.66
C ARG A 63 -2.81 -23.00 13.21
N THR A 64 -1.71 -22.26 13.42
CA THR A 64 -1.59 -20.88 12.94
C THR A 64 -1.61 -20.85 11.42
N LEU A 65 -0.82 -21.73 10.77
CA LEU A 65 -0.83 -21.86 9.31
C LEU A 65 -2.23 -22.18 8.79
N TYR A 66 -2.93 -23.14 9.40
CA TYR A 66 -4.29 -23.50 8.99
C TYR A 66 -5.27 -22.33 9.05
N ARG A 67 -5.23 -21.52 10.11
CA ARG A 67 -6.08 -20.32 10.21
C ARG A 67 -5.80 -19.33 9.09
N LYS A 68 -4.52 -19.01 8.86
CA LYS A 68 -4.12 -18.10 7.78
C LYS A 68 -4.52 -18.60 6.40
N LEU A 69 -4.41 -19.91 6.16
CA LEU A 69 -4.88 -20.51 4.91
C LEU A 69 -6.39 -20.43 4.75
N LYS A 70 -7.15 -20.62 5.84
CA LYS A 70 -8.60 -20.45 5.81
C LYS A 70 -8.98 -19.02 5.45
N ASP A 71 -8.29 -18.04 6.03
CA ASP A 71 -8.53 -16.63 5.75
C ASP A 71 -8.21 -16.33 4.25
N ILE A 72 -7.03 -16.75 3.76
CA ILE A 72 -6.63 -16.61 2.33
C ILE A 72 -7.60 -17.32 1.35
N ASP A 73 -8.06 -18.53 1.69
CA ASP A 73 -8.98 -19.30 0.84
C ASP A 73 -10.41 -18.73 0.87
N GLU A 74 -10.81 -18.01 1.93
CA GLU A 74 -12.11 -17.35 2.04
C GLU A 74 -12.16 -15.99 1.32
N ASP A 75 -11.00 -15.38 1.05
CA ASP A 75 -10.83 -14.12 0.32
C ASP A 75 -10.66 -14.31 -1.22
N LEU A 76 -10.70 -15.55 -1.72
CA LEU A 76 -10.66 -15.92 -3.16
C LEU A 76 -12.04 -16.35 -3.69
#